data_AF-A0A949MI63-F1
#
_entry.id   AF-A0A949MI63-F1
#
_cell.length_a   1.000
_cell.length_b   1.000
_cell.length_c   1.000
_cell.angle_alpha   90.00
_cell.angle_beta   90.00
_cell.angle_gamma   90.00
#
_symmetry.space_group_name_H-M   'P 1'
#
loop_
_entity.id
_entity.type
_entity.pdbx_description
1 polymer ?
#
loop_
_entity_poly.entity_id
_entity_poly.type
_entity_poly.pdbx_seq_one_letter_code
_entity_poly.pdbx_strand_id
1 'polypeptide(L)'
;YAFPKDTSAKILTAGLLGEQYVGLDPGGDTNNLKQGDVITQTQSAVVLENLISQFLFSKAADAGSAGGATGGNGAAAPPASPKDKK
;
A
#
# COMPACT_ATOMS: atom_id res chain seq x y z
N TYR A 1 -20.42 -10.61 -20.97
CA TYR A 1 -19.72 -9.47 -20.35
C TYR A 1 -18.32 -9.42 -20.94
N ALA A 2 -17.83 -8.27 -21.37
CA ALA A 2 -16.50 -8.14 -21.98
C ALA A 2 -15.55 -7.48 -20.97
N PHE A 3 -14.36 -8.05 -20.80
CA PHE A 3 -13.34 -7.50 -19.92
C PHE A 3 -12.20 -6.93 -20.78
N PRO A 4 -11.92 -5.61 -20.69
CA PRO A 4 -10.75 -5.01 -21.30
C PRO A 4 -9.44 -5.68 -20.86
N LYS A 5 -8.41 -5.61 -21.70
CA LYS A 5 -7.11 -6.26 -21.46
C LYS A 5 -6.40 -5.76 -20.21
N ASP A 6 -6.69 -4.52 -19.81
CA ASP A 6 -6.17 -3.86 -18.62
C ASP A 6 -7.09 -4.03 -17.38
N THR A 7 -8.04 -4.98 -17.43
CA THR A 7 -8.84 -5.35 -16.26
C THR A 7 -7.93 -5.73 -15.10
N SER A 8 -8.24 -5.21 -13.92
CA SER A 8 -7.51 -5.53 -12.69
C SER A 8 -8.32 -6.48 -11.80
N ALA A 9 -7.62 -7.41 -11.14
CA ALA A 9 -8.19 -8.34 -10.17
C ALA A 9 -7.76 -7.94 -8.76
N LYS A 10 -8.71 -7.90 -7.83
CA LYS A 10 -8.47 -7.50 -6.43
C LYS A 10 -9.04 -8.56 -5.50
N ILE A 11 -8.30 -8.97 -4.47
CA ILE A 11 -8.86 -9.83 -3.43
C ILE A 11 -9.58 -8.95 -2.40
N LEU A 12 -10.87 -9.22 -2.21
CA LEU A 12 -11.77 -8.45 -1.35
C LEU A 12 -12.36 -9.37 -0.28
N THR A 13 -12.67 -8.81 0.89
CA THR A 13 -13.35 -9.52 1.99
C THR A 13 -14.74 -8.93 2.17
N ALA A 14 -15.75 -9.79 2.32
CA ALA A 14 -17.11 -9.36 2.62
C ALA A 14 -17.19 -8.74 4.03
N GLY A 15 -17.18 -7.42 4.11
CA GLY A 15 -17.12 -6.72 5.40
C GLY A 15 -15.82 -7.01 6.15
N LEU A 16 -15.89 -7.07 7.49
CA LEU A 16 -14.71 -7.24 8.35
C LEU A 16 -14.28 -8.71 8.52
N LEU A 17 -15.24 -9.63 8.54
CA LEU A 17 -15.08 -11.03 8.96
C LEU A 17 -15.73 -12.03 8.00
N GLY A 18 -16.19 -11.57 6.84
CA GLY A 18 -16.84 -12.44 5.86
C GLY A 18 -15.84 -13.22 5.01
N GLU A 19 -16.39 -13.84 3.97
CA GLU A 19 -15.63 -14.60 2.99
C GLU A 19 -14.77 -13.72 2.06
N GLN A 20 -13.71 -14.31 1.50
CA GLN A 20 -12.89 -13.66 0.48
C GLN A 20 -13.40 -13.97 -0.92
N TYR A 21 -13.36 -12.97 -1.79
CA TYR A 21 -13.74 -13.07 -3.19
C TYR A 21 -12.81 -12.24 -4.08
N VAL A 22 -12.83 -12.55 -5.37
CA VAL A 22 -12.08 -11.78 -6.37
C VAL A 22 -13.01 -10.73 -6.99
N GLY A 23 -12.68 -9.46 -6.81
CA GLY A 23 -13.28 -8.35 -7.54
C GLY A 23 -12.54 -8.13 -8.86
N LEU A 24 -13.28 -7.94 -9.95
CA LEU A 24 -12.73 -7.56 -11.25
C LEU A 24 -13.16 -6.13 -11.58
N ASP A 25 -12.20 -5.29 -11.93
CA ASP A 25 -12.41 -3.88 -12.25
C ASP A 25 -11.95 -3.65 -13.70
N PRO A 26 -12.89 -3.46 -14.65
CA PRO A 26 -12.56 -3.30 -16.06
C PRO A 26 -11.84 -1.97 -16.28
N GLY A 27 -10.75 -2.02 -17.04
CA GLY A 27 -10.05 -0.81 -17.44
C GLY A 27 -10.65 -0.16 -18.69
N GLY A 28 -9.82 0.58 -19.42
CA GLY A 28 -10.21 1.37 -20.59
C GLY A 28 -9.64 0.88 -21.92
N ASP A 29 -8.96 -0.28 -21.95
CA ASP A 29 -8.38 -0.81 -23.19
C ASP A 29 -9.48 -1.13 -24.22
N THR A 30 -9.19 -0.84 -25.49
CA THR A 30 -10.06 -1.16 -26.62
C THR A 30 -10.06 -2.66 -26.93
N ASN A 31 -9.01 -3.37 -26.52
CA ASN A 31 -8.87 -4.80 -26.66
C ASN A 31 -9.44 -5.52 -25.44
N ASN A 32 -10.14 -6.64 -25.67
CA ASN A 32 -10.67 -7.48 -24.59
C ASN A 32 -9.77 -8.69 -24.30
N LEU A 33 -9.82 -9.17 -23.06
CA LEU A 33 -9.28 -10.45 -22.63
C LEU A 33 -9.97 -11.60 -23.38
N LYS A 34 -9.15 -12.60 -23.74
CA LYS A 34 -9.60 -13.84 -24.38
C LYS A 34 -9.58 -14.98 -23.37
N GLN A 35 -10.29 -16.05 -23.71
CA GLN A 35 -10.25 -17.27 -22.90
C GLN A 35 -8.82 -17.81 -22.81
N GLY A 36 -8.38 -18.08 -21.57
CA GLY A 36 -7.02 -18.56 -21.30
C GLY A 36 -6.00 -17.44 -21.08
N ASP A 37 -6.37 -16.17 -21.25
CA ASP A 37 -5.50 -15.04 -20.92
C ASP A 37 -5.31 -14.92 -19.41
N VAL A 38 -4.14 -14.40 -19.01
CA VAL A 38 -3.77 -14.16 -17.61
C VAL A 38 -3.91 -12.67 -17.31
N ILE A 39 -4.62 -12.36 -16.22
CA ILE A 39 -4.70 -10.99 -15.71
C ILE A 39 -3.36 -10.65 -15.07
N THR A 40 -2.68 -9.63 -15.60
CA THR A 40 -1.38 -9.16 -15.07
C THR A 40 -1.54 -8.16 -13.93
N GLN A 41 -2.62 -7.38 -13.93
CA GLN A 41 -2.89 -6.35 -12.94
C GLN A 41 -3.64 -6.96 -11.76
N THR A 42 -2.93 -7.21 -10.65
CA THR A 42 -3.51 -7.80 -9.44
C THR A 42 -3.25 -6.94 -8.20
N GLN A 43 -4.16 -6.99 -7.24
CA GLN A 43 -4.01 -6.35 -5.94
C GLN A 43 -4.35 -7.35 -4.83
N SER A 44 -3.42 -7.48 -3.89
CA SER A 44 -3.59 -8.34 -2.72
C SER A 44 -4.64 -7.78 -1.76
N ALA A 45 -5.24 -8.67 -0.98
CA ALA A 45 -6.08 -8.28 0.14
C ALA A 45 -5.26 -7.47 1.15
N VAL A 46 -5.91 -6.52 1.80
CA VAL A 46 -5.30 -5.80 2.92
C VAL A 46 -5.39 -6.66 4.17
N VAL A 47 -4.27 -6.81 4.86
CA VAL A 47 -4.17 -7.54 6.13
C VAL A 47 -4.75 -6.66 7.24
N LEU A 48 -5.79 -7.16 7.93
CA LEU A 48 -6.54 -6.39 8.93
C LEU A 48 -5.65 -5.91 10.08
N GLU A 49 -4.69 -6.73 10.49
CA GLU A 49 -3.72 -6.45 11.54
C GLU A 49 -2.87 -5.22 11.21
N ASN A 50 -2.50 -5.05 9.93
CA ASN A 50 -1.74 -3.90 9.47
C ASN A 50 -2.58 -2.62 9.50
N LEU A 51 -3.89 -2.72 9.27
CA LEU A 51 -4.81 -1.58 9.34
C LEU A 51 -5.03 -1.13 10.79
N ILE A 52 -5.25 -2.08 11.70
CA ILE A 52 -5.44 -1.78 13.13
C ILE A 52 -4.16 -1.15 13.70
N SER A 53 -2.99 -1.70 13.36
CA SER A 53 -1.70 -1.17 13.82
C SER A 53 -1.46 0.27 13.34
N GLN A 54 -1.70 0.55 12.05
CA GLN A 54 -1.61 1.91 11.50
C GLN A 54 -2.62 2.87 12.16
N PHE A 55 -3.85 2.41 12.41
CA PHE A 55 -4.86 3.22 13.09
C PHE A 55 -4.46 3.57 14.53
N LEU A 56 -4.03 2.59 15.31
CA LEU A 56 -3.58 2.80 16.70
C LEU A 56 -2.35 3.72 16.74
N PHE A 57 -1.40 3.54 15.82
CA PHE A 57 -0.23 4.40 15.70
C PHE A 57 -0.62 5.83 15.31
N SER A 58 -1.51 6.01 14.33
CA SER A 58 -2.01 7.34 13.94
C SER A 58 -2.72 8.04 15.10
N LYS A 59 -3.51 7.32 15.89
CA LYS A 59 -4.18 7.87 17.09
C LYS A 59 -3.19 8.24 18.19
N ALA A 60 -2.15 7.43 18.40
CA ALA A 60 -1.09 7.75 19.35
C ALA A 60 -0.26 8.96 18.90
N ALA A 61 0.01 9.09 17.60
CA ALA A 61 0.69 10.26 17.02
C ALA A 61 -0.14 11.54 17.18
N ASP A 62 -1.45 11.49 16.89
CA ASP A 62 -2.37 12.62 17.13
C ASP A 62 -2.42 13.01 18.62
N ALA A 63 -2.39 12.02 19.53
CA ALA A 63 -2.36 12.27 20.97
C ALA A 63 -1.00 12.82 21.44
N GLY A 64 0.10 12.42 20.81
CA GLY A 64 1.46 12.90 21.09
C GLY A 64 1.74 14.32 20.58
N SER A 65 1.05 14.76 19.52
CA SER A 65 1.16 16.13 19.02
C SER A 65 0.51 17.19 19.92
N ALA A 66 -0.26 16.80 20.94
CA ALA A 66 -0.80 17.71 21.96
C ALA A 66 0.09 17.86 23.21
N GLY A 67 1.23 17.19 23.30
CA GLY A 67 2.12 17.28 24.46
C GLY A 67 3.54 16.81 24.17
N GLY A 68 4.40 17.72 23.72
CA GLY A 68 5.83 17.39 23.62
C GLY A 68 6.67 18.30 22.74
N ALA A 69 6.59 19.62 22.92
CA ALA A 69 7.70 20.49 22.53
C ALA A 69 8.74 20.50 23.67
N THR A 70 9.68 19.54 23.70
CA THR A 70 10.97 19.67 24.40
C THR A 70 11.91 18.47 24.20
N GLY A 71 13.15 18.77 23.78
CA GLY A 71 14.35 17.94 23.94
C GLY A 71 14.68 17.07 22.72
N GLY A 72 15.76 17.26 21.97
CA GLY A 72 17.06 17.79 22.32
C GLY A 72 18.13 16.77 21.91
N ASN A 73 18.89 17.13 20.89
CA ASN A 73 20.23 16.63 20.52
C ASN A 73 20.49 15.11 20.42
N GLY A 74 20.68 14.67 19.18
CA GLY A 74 21.39 13.45 18.84
C GLY A 74 22.09 13.59 17.50
N ALA A 75 22.97 14.58 17.38
CA ALA A 75 23.89 14.70 16.26
C ALA A 75 24.74 13.42 16.16
N ALA A 76 24.48 12.62 15.12
CA ALA A 76 25.36 11.54 14.70
C ALA A 76 25.65 11.72 13.22
N ALA A 77 26.53 12.68 12.92
CA ALA A 77 27.31 12.66 11.69
C ALA A 77 28.60 11.89 11.99
N PRO A 78 28.95 10.88 11.17
CA PRO A 78 30.24 10.94 10.50
C PRO A 78 30.20 10.27 9.09
N PRO A 79 31.31 10.23 8.34
CA PRO A 79 32.32 11.26 8.11
C PRO A 79 32.37 11.65 6.61
N ALA A 80 32.84 12.86 6.30
CA ALA A 80 33.10 13.31 4.95
C ALA A 80 34.15 12.41 4.26
N SER A 81 33.82 11.86 3.08
CA SER A 81 34.81 11.29 2.16
C SER A 81 35.49 12.43 1.37
N PRO A 82 36.83 12.58 1.40
CA PRO A 82 37.52 13.46 0.47
C PRO A 82 37.56 12.78 -0.91
N LYS A 83 36.78 13.30 -1.86
CA LYS A 83 36.98 13.03 -3.28
C LYS A 83 38.06 13.97 -3.84
N ASP A 84 38.94 13.39 -4.65
CA ASP A 84 39.72 14.01 -5.73
C ASP A 84 40.94 14.89 -5.39
N LYS A 85 42.15 14.42 -5.75
CA LYS A 85 42.91 14.96 -6.90
C LYS A 85 44.35 14.41 -7.01
N LYS A 86 44.67 14.02 -8.25
CA LYS A 86 45.97 13.69 -8.87
C LYS A 86 46.53 12.28 -8.70
#